data_AF-A0A1I8B783-F1
#
_entry.id   AF-A0A1I8B783-F1
#
_cell.length_a   1.000
_cell.length_b   1.000
_cell.length_c   1.000
_cell.angle_alpha   90.00
_cell.angle_beta   90.00
_cell.angle_gamma   90.00
#
_symmetry.space_group_name_H-M   'P 1'
#
loop_
_entity.id
_entity.type
_entity.pdbx_description
1 polymer ?
#
loop_
_entity_poly.entity_id
_entity_poly.type
_entity_poly.pdbx_seq_one_letter_code
_entity_poly.pdbx_strand_id
1 'polypeptide(L)'
;MTTMLGADKNTEEGRRYLKSRSPLYFANRVKHPLMIVHGANDPRVKQAESDQFVAALMRNHIPVTYIVFPDEGHGPRKPHNTLAMAGFIEEFLNKCLHGDVEPFHLGQYNSTAVLLSDARKEIKNGEKEEKEFFFLNDNEILVKKSSKLSSLNKRKLTEEFGRKLELSKKRSRASR
;
A
#
# COMPACT_ATOMS: atom_id res chain seq x y z
N MET A 1 20.28 34.06 -0.96
CA MET A 1 20.57 32.81 -1.72
C MET A 1 19.61 31.74 -1.23
N THR A 2 18.74 31.22 -2.09
CA THR A 2 17.86 30.09 -1.74
C THR A 2 18.68 28.81 -1.87
N THR A 3 19.05 28.20 -0.74
CA THR A 3 19.71 26.89 -0.75
C THR A 3 18.69 25.85 -1.18
N MET A 4 18.85 25.29 -2.38
CA MET A 4 18.07 24.14 -2.82
C MET A 4 18.44 22.94 -1.94
N LEU A 5 17.50 22.48 -1.12
CA LEU A 5 17.62 21.23 -0.39
C LEU A 5 17.35 20.07 -1.37
N GLY A 6 18.40 19.32 -1.74
CA GLY A 6 18.27 18.16 -2.63
C GLY A 6 19.57 17.80 -3.36
N ALA A 7 19.50 16.84 -4.28
CA ALA A 7 20.58 16.53 -5.21
C ALA A 7 20.01 16.23 -6.61
N ASP A 8 20.82 16.42 -7.65
CA ASP A 8 20.38 16.23 -9.03
C ASP A 8 20.32 14.73 -9.39
N LYS A 9 19.10 14.23 -9.62
CA LYS A 9 18.84 12.84 -10.02
C LYS A 9 19.48 12.44 -11.36
N ASN A 10 19.85 13.41 -12.20
CA ASN A 10 20.46 13.14 -13.50
C ASN A 10 21.97 12.85 -13.37
N THR A 11 22.59 13.25 -12.25
CA THR A 11 24.00 12.97 -11.94
C THR A 11 24.16 11.69 -11.12
N GLU A 12 25.29 11.01 -11.26
CA GLU A 12 25.58 9.81 -10.47
C GLU A 12 25.72 10.13 -8.98
N GLU A 13 26.43 11.21 -8.65
CA GLU A 13 26.58 11.66 -7.27
C GLU A 13 25.23 11.99 -6.63
N GLY A 14 24.36 12.72 -7.36
CA GLY A 14 23.03 13.04 -6.86
C GLY A 14 22.13 11.82 -6.73
N ARG A 15 22.20 10.84 -7.64
CA ARG A 15 21.50 9.55 -7.47
C ARG A 15 21.98 8.81 -6.22
N ARG A 16 23.29 8.72 -6.00
CA ARG A 16 23.85 8.08 -4.79
C ARG A 16 23.38 8.78 -3.53
N TYR A 17 23.40 10.11 -3.52
CA TYR A 17 22.91 10.92 -2.41
C TYR A 17 21.43 10.66 -2.11
N LEU A 18 20.56 10.75 -3.12
CA LEU A 18 19.12 10.51 -2.96
C LEU A 18 18.84 9.07 -2.51
N LYS A 19 19.52 8.08 -3.10
CA LYS A 19 19.40 6.66 -2.74
C LYS A 19 19.77 6.41 -1.28
N SER A 20 20.85 7.04 -0.79
CA SER A 20 21.30 6.93 0.60
C SER A 20 20.31 7.50 1.64
N ARG A 21 19.30 8.27 1.20
CA ARG A 21 18.30 8.89 2.08
C ARG A 21 16.87 8.43 1.81
N SER A 22 16.62 7.65 0.77
CA SER A 22 15.28 7.18 0.43
C SER A 22 14.89 5.97 1.31
N PRO A 23 13.78 6.04 2.07
CA PRO A 23 13.31 4.94 2.90
C PRO A 23 13.09 3.63 2.13
N LEU A 24 12.78 3.71 0.83
CA LEU A 24 12.55 2.56 -0.03
C LEU A 24 13.72 1.56 -0.02
N TYR A 25 14.96 2.08 -0.02
CA TYR A 25 16.17 1.24 -0.01
C TYR A 25 16.55 0.70 1.37
N PHE A 26 15.81 1.10 2.41
CA PHE A 26 16.01 0.69 3.79
C PHE A 26 14.76 0.03 4.39
N ALA A 27 13.81 -0.40 3.55
CA ALA A 27 12.56 -1.03 4.00
C ALA A 27 12.83 -2.22 4.93
N ASN A 28 13.88 -3.01 4.65
CA ASN A 28 14.31 -4.15 5.46
C ASN A 28 14.80 -3.78 6.88
N ARG A 29 15.01 -2.49 7.17
CA ARG A 29 15.41 -1.99 8.50
C ARG A 29 14.21 -1.62 9.38
N VAL A 30 12.99 -1.61 8.82
CA VAL A 30 11.79 -1.33 9.59
C VAL A 30 11.55 -2.49 10.57
N LYS A 31 11.39 -2.16 11.86
CA LYS A 31 11.22 -3.16 12.94
C LYS A 31 9.83 -3.13 13.57
N HIS A 32 9.03 -2.12 13.25
CA HIS A 32 7.72 -1.90 13.86
C HIS A 32 6.64 -1.93 12.78
N PRO A 33 5.40 -2.30 13.13
CA PRO A 33 4.28 -2.24 12.21
C PRO A 33 4.12 -0.83 11.62
N LEU A 34 3.73 -0.75 10.35
CA LEU A 34 3.46 0.53 9.69
C LEU A 34 2.03 0.60 9.20
N MET A 35 1.47 1.81 9.26
CA MET A 35 0.25 2.15 8.55
C MET A 35 0.55 3.25 7.53
N ILE A 36 0.17 3.01 6.29
CA ILE A 36 0.34 3.94 5.17
C ILE A 36 -1.04 4.34 4.69
N VAL A 37 -1.25 5.65 4.55
CA VAL A 37 -2.50 6.24 4.07
C VAL A 37 -2.18 7.09 2.84
N HIS A 38 -2.92 6.90 1.75
CA HIS A 38 -2.72 7.64 0.51
C HIS A 38 -4.05 8.06 -0.12
N GLY A 39 -4.13 9.24 -0.74
CA GLY A 39 -5.26 9.60 -1.59
C GLY A 39 -4.91 9.34 -3.06
N ALA A 40 -5.77 8.63 -3.79
CA ALA A 40 -5.47 8.17 -5.15
C ALA A 40 -5.20 9.32 -6.13
N ASN A 41 -5.72 10.52 -5.86
CA ASN A 41 -5.60 11.70 -6.70
C ASN A 41 -4.63 12.75 -6.13
N ASP A 42 -3.65 12.35 -5.31
CA ASP A 42 -2.65 13.26 -4.77
C ASP A 42 -1.81 13.92 -5.89
N PRO A 43 -1.89 15.26 -6.07
CA PRO A 43 -1.15 15.95 -7.12
C PRO A 43 0.34 16.14 -6.80
N ARG A 44 0.76 15.87 -5.56
CA ARG A 44 2.13 16.09 -5.06
C ARG A 44 2.93 14.80 -5.09
N VAL A 45 2.36 13.70 -4.61
CA VAL A 45 3.05 12.40 -4.51
C VAL A 45 2.19 11.31 -5.14
N LYS A 46 2.70 10.70 -6.20
CA LYS A 46 2.00 9.62 -6.90
C LYS A 46 1.80 8.43 -5.97
N GLN A 47 0.63 7.80 -6.04
CA GLN A 47 0.32 6.58 -5.28
C GLN A 47 1.37 5.47 -5.49
N ALA A 48 1.96 5.40 -6.69
CA ALA A 48 3.01 4.44 -7.01
C ALA A 48 4.21 4.47 -6.05
N GLU A 49 4.53 5.61 -5.42
CA GLU A 49 5.60 5.71 -4.42
C GLU A 49 5.25 4.90 -3.15
N SER A 50 3.99 5.01 -2.69
CA SER A 50 3.47 4.21 -1.58
C SER A 50 3.36 2.75 -1.94
N ASP A 51 2.90 2.43 -3.15
CA ASP A 51 2.79 1.05 -3.65
C ASP A 51 4.18 0.36 -3.66
N GLN A 52 5.22 1.05 -4.14
CA GLN A 52 6.60 0.55 -4.13
C GLN A 52 7.14 0.30 -2.73
N PHE A 53 6.82 1.17 -1.76
CA PHE A 53 7.29 0.99 -0.40
C PHE A 53 6.55 -0.14 0.32
N VAL A 54 5.23 -0.23 0.17
CA VAL A 54 4.42 -1.36 0.67
C VAL A 54 4.94 -2.67 0.10
N ALA A 55 5.21 -2.72 -1.21
CA ALA A 55 5.83 -3.87 -1.85
C ALA A 55 7.17 -4.26 -1.24
N ALA A 56 8.02 -3.29 -0.91
CA ALA A 56 9.29 -3.54 -0.24
C ALA A 56 9.09 -4.06 1.20
N LEU A 57 8.15 -3.50 1.97
CA LEU A 57 7.83 -3.97 3.33
C LEU A 57 7.31 -5.41 3.33
N MET A 58 6.36 -5.73 2.43
CA MET A 58 5.79 -7.08 2.31
C MET A 58 6.83 -8.12 1.91
N ARG A 59 7.75 -7.79 0.99
CA ARG A 59 8.90 -8.67 0.65
C ARG A 59 9.78 -9.00 1.83
N ASN A 60 9.88 -8.09 2.79
CA ASN A 60 10.65 -8.28 4.02
C ASN A 60 9.79 -8.86 5.16
N HIS A 61 8.55 -9.31 4.88
CA HIS A 61 7.60 -9.83 5.87
C HIS A 61 7.31 -8.85 7.01
N ILE A 62 7.32 -7.54 6.71
CA ILE A 62 7.06 -6.48 7.67
C ILE A 62 5.56 -6.17 7.64
N PRO A 63 4.84 -6.25 8.79
CA PRO A 63 3.42 -5.98 8.84
C PRO A 63 3.12 -4.54 8.41
N VAL A 64 2.30 -4.39 7.38
CA VAL A 64 1.88 -3.09 6.86
C VAL A 64 0.38 -3.04 6.62
N THR A 65 -0.27 -2.03 7.17
CA THR A 65 -1.66 -1.64 6.87
C THR A 65 -1.63 -0.56 5.81
N TYR A 66 -2.24 -0.80 4.64
CA TYR A 66 -2.22 0.18 3.55
C TYR A 66 -3.63 0.55 3.11
N ILE A 67 -3.97 1.82 3.31
CA ILE A 67 -5.29 2.39 3.07
C ILE A 67 -5.19 3.42 1.94
N VAL A 68 -6.04 3.26 0.93
CA VAL A 68 -6.15 4.22 -0.17
C VAL A 68 -7.55 4.81 -0.19
N PHE A 69 -7.65 6.13 -0.30
CA PHE A 69 -8.90 6.87 -0.47
C PHE A 69 -9.06 7.27 -1.96
N PRO A 70 -9.92 6.58 -2.74
CA PRO A 70 -10.01 6.76 -4.19
C PRO A 70 -10.48 8.14 -4.64
N ASP A 71 -11.19 8.86 -3.78
CA ASP A 71 -11.81 10.15 -4.07
C ASP A 71 -11.14 11.33 -3.33
N GLU A 72 -9.92 11.10 -2.80
CA GLU A 72 -9.11 12.07 -2.08
C GLU A 72 -7.78 12.37 -2.79
N GLY A 73 -7.13 13.46 -2.36
CA GLY A 73 -5.84 13.93 -2.88
C GLY A 73 -4.70 13.79 -1.86
N HIS A 74 -4.03 14.90 -1.55
CA HIS A 74 -2.91 14.94 -0.59
C HIS A 74 -3.38 14.81 0.87
N GLY A 75 -3.83 13.60 1.23
CA GLY A 75 -4.49 13.26 2.48
C GLY A 75 -6.02 13.43 2.41
N PRO A 76 -6.78 12.64 3.20
CA PRO A 76 -8.23 12.75 3.23
C PRO A 76 -8.68 14.06 3.86
N ARG A 77 -9.65 14.73 3.22
CA ARG A 77 -10.24 15.98 3.71
C ARG A 77 -11.76 15.93 3.85
N LYS A 78 -12.43 15.05 3.10
CA LYS A 78 -13.88 14.92 3.20
C LYS A 78 -14.25 14.39 4.59
N PRO A 79 -15.29 14.94 5.25
CA PRO A 79 -15.61 14.57 6.63
C PRO A 79 -15.74 13.07 6.87
N HIS A 80 -16.40 12.33 5.97
CA HIS A 80 -16.55 10.88 6.08
C HIS A 80 -15.21 10.13 6.01
N ASN A 81 -14.28 10.56 5.16
CA ASN A 81 -12.97 9.95 5.03
C ASN A 81 -12.04 10.34 6.18
N THR A 82 -12.15 11.56 6.70
CA THR A 82 -11.43 11.99 7.91
C THR A 82 -11.85 11.16 9.12
N LEU A 83 -13.16 10.94 9.32
CA LEU A 83 -13.67 10.09 10.40
C LEU A 83 -13.24 8.63 10.22
N ALA A 84 -13.29 8.08 9.01
CA ALA A 84 -12.80 6.74 8.76
C ALA A 84 -11.29 6.63 9.01
N MET A 85 -10.49 7.61 8.59
CA MET A 85 -9.05 7.65 8.87
C MET A 85 -8.78 7.66 10.38
N ALA A 86 -9.54 8.43 11.17
CA ALA A 86 -9.45 8.41 12.64
C ALA A 86 -9.70 7.01 13.20
N GLY A 87 -10.77 6.33 12.75
CA GLY A 87 -11.07 4.94 13.15
C GLY A 87 -9.95 3.96 12.79
N PHE A 88 -9.36 4.07 11.59
CA PHE A 88 -8.19 3.26 11.23
C PHE A 88 -6.97 3.55 12.12
N ILE A 89 -6.72 4.83 12.45
CA ILE A 89 -5.62 5.24 13.33
C ILE A 89 -5.82 4.67 14.73
N GLU A 90 -7.00 4.81 15.33
CA GLU A 90 -7.30 4.26 16.65
C GLU A 90 -7.13 2.75 16.66
N GLU A 91 -7.70 2.05 15.68
CA GLU A 91 -7.53 0.60 15.53
C GLU A 91 -6.06 0.16 15.38
N PHE A 92 -5.24 0.97 14.71
CA PHE A 92 -3.82 0.67 14.49
C PHE A 92 -3.02 0.93 15.77
N LEU A 93 -3.27 2.05 16.44
CA LEU A 93 -2.60 2.41 17.69
C LEU A 93 -3.00 1.48 18.84
N ASN A 94 -4.27 1.09 18.98
CA ASN A 94 -4.71 0.07 19.94
C ASN A 94 -3.93 -1.25 19.75
N LYS A 95 -3.71 -1.69 18.51
CA LYS A 95 -2.92 -2.90 18.25
C LYS A 95 -1.45 -2.77 18.65
N CYS A 96 -0.87 -1.59 18.48
CA CYS A 96 0.54 -1.35 18.75
C CYS A 96 0.83 -0.99 20.22
N LEU A 97 -0.10 -0.28 20.86
CA LEU A 97 0.09 0.42 22.13
C LEU A 97 -0.95 0.06 23.20
N HIS A 98 -1.97 -0.73 22.86
CA HIS A 98 -2.98 -1.27 23.78
C HIS A 98 -3.81 -0.23 24.55
N GLY A 99 -4.03 0.96 23.98
CA GLY A 99 -4.97 1.96 24.53
C GLY A 99 -6.43 1.67 24.17
N ASP A 100 -7.36 2.50 24.64
CA ASP A 100 -8.78 2.38 24.30
C ASP A 100 -9.05 2.72 22.82
N VAL A 101 -10.14 2.17 22.28
CA VAL A 101 -10.55 2.34 20.88
C VAL A 101 -12.06 2.35 20.76
N GLU A 102 -12.60 3.28 19.98
CA GLU A 102 -14.01 3.24 19.62
C GLU A 102 -14.28 2.17 18.55
N PRO A 103 -15.40 1.42 18.62
CA PRO A 103 -15.74 0.44 17.61
C PRO A 103 -15.79 1.06 16.20
N PHE A 104 -14.94 0.55 15.32
CA PHE A 104 -14.84 0.98 13.94
C PHE A 104 -14.96 -0.22 12.99
N HIS A 105 -15.53 0.03 11.81
CA HIS A 105 -15.52 -0.96 10.73
C HIS A 105 -15.31 -0.32 9.35
N LEU A 106 -14.78 -1.11 8.41
CA LEU A 106 -14.61 -0.67 7.03
C LEU A 106 -15.98 -0.29 6.42
N GLY A 107 -16.02 0.84 5.71
CA GLY A 107 -17.24 1.38 5.11
C GLY A 107 -18.11 2.22 6.04
N GLN A 108 -17.75 2.34 7.33
CA GLN A 108 -18.41 3.27 8.24
C GLN A 108 -18.34 4.72 7.71
N TYR A 109 -19.33 5.53 8.07
CA TYR A 109 -19.50 6.92 7.64
C TYR A 109 -19.69 7.12 6.12
N ASN A 110 -19.97 6.06 5.36
CA ASN A 110 -19.96 6.08 3.89
C ASN A 110 -18.59 6.47 3.32
N SER A 111 -17.51 6.09 4.01
CA SER A 111 -16.16 6.33 3.51
C SER A 111 -15.84 5.47 2.29
N THR A 112 -15.07 6.04 1.37
CA THR A 112 -14.56 5.37 0.17
C THR A 112 -13.28 4.57 0.43
N ALA A 113 -12.79 4.55 1.67
CA ALA A 113 -11.53 3.90 2.03
C ALA A 113 -11.45 2.46 1.52
N VAL A 114 -10.35 2.14 0.86
CA VAL A 114 -10.03 0.79 0.40
C VAL A 114 -8.79 0.32 1.15
N LEU A 115 -8.91 -0.84 1.80
CA LEU A 115 -7.78 -1.48 2.46
C LEU A 115 -7.08 -2.44 1.49
N LEU A 116 -5.90 -2.05 1.02
CA LEU A 116 -5.12 -2.81 0.04
C LEU A 116 -4.18 -3.83 0.70
N SER A 117 -3.69 -3.53 1.90
CA SER A 117 -2.97 -4.49 2.74
C SER A 117 -3.51 -4.40 4.16
N ASP A 118 -3.72 -5.56 4.77
CA ASP A 118 -4.32 -5.67 6.09
C ASP A 118 -3.43 -6.50 7.02
N ALA A 119 -2.54 -5.81 7.75
CA ALA A 119 -1.73 -6.43 8.79
C ALA A 119 -2.58 -7.06 9.92
N ARG A 120 -3.87 -6.69 10.06
CA ARG A 120 -4.77 -7.27 11.08
C ARG A 120 -4.96 -8.77 10.88
N LYS A 121 -4.90 -9.26 9.63
CA LYS A 121 -5.04 -10.69 9.31
C LYS A 121 -3.75 -11.49 9.56
N GLU A 122 -2.62 -10.82 9.68
CA GLU A 122 -1.31 -11.47 9.81
C GLU A 122 -0.92 -11.70 11.28
N ILE A 123 -1.47 -10.88 12.20
CA ILE A 123 -1.17 -10.96 13.64
C ILE A 123 -2.13 -11.92 14.39
N LYS A 124 -3.38 -12.07 13.93
CA LYS A 124 -4.40 -12.81 14.69
C LYS A 124 -4.29 -14.35 14.68
N ASN A 125 -3.56 -14.95 13.74
CA ASN A 125 -3.68 -16.40 13.56
C ASN A 125 -2.62 -17.25 14.25
N GLY A 126 -1.46 -16.75 14.69
CA GLY A 126 -0.39 -17.59 15.27
C GLY A 126 0.18 -18.68 14.33
N GLU A 127 -0.59 -19.10 13.33
CA GLU A 127 -0.23 -19.77 12.11
C GLU A 127 0.30 -18.72 11.15
N LYS A 128 1.60 -18.81 10.83
CA LYS A 128 2.16 -18.16 9.65
C LYS A 128 1.39 -18.68 8.44
N GLU A 129 0.33 -17.99 8.00
CA GLU A 129 -0.23 -18.23 6.68
C GLU A 129 0.87 -17.87 5.68
N GLU A 130 1.50 -18.89 5.09
CA GLU A 130 2.38 -18.70 3.94
C GLU A 130 1.55 -18.08 2.82
N LYS A 131 1.74 -16.77 2.60
CA LYS A 131 1.25 -16.07 1.43
C LYS A 131 2.39 -16.04 0.43
N GLU A 132 2.18 -16.63 -0.73
CA GLU A 132 3.11 -16.45 -1.84
C GLU A 132 2.82 -15.11 -2.51
N PHE A 133 3.81 -14.24 -2.47
CA PHE A 133 3.82 -12.97 -3.18
C PHE A 133 4.36 -13.21 -4.58
N PHE A 134 3.50 -13.12 -5.59
CA PHE A 134 3.91 -13.19 -6.98
C PHE A 134 4.06 -11.77 -7.53
N PHE A 135 5.30 -11.42 -7.87
CA PHE A 135 5.63 -10.18 -8.56
C PHE A 135 5.41 -10.38 -10.05
N LEU A 136 4.46 -9.65 -10.65
CA LEU A 136 4.28 -9.66 -12.10
C LEU A 136 5.34 -8.78 -12.79
N ASN A 137 5.83 -7.76 -12.09
CA ASN A 137 6.88 -6.81 -12.47
C ASN A 137 7.27 -5.95 -11.24
N ASP A 138 8.18 -4.99 -11.40
CA ASP A 138 8.70 -4.13 -10.32
C ASP A 138 7.62 -3.29 -9.57
N ASN A 139 6.39 -3.21 -10.09
CA ASN A 139 5.33 -2.35 -9.54
C ASN A 139 3.98 -3.07 -9.28
N GLU A 140 3.85 -4.37 -9.58
CA GLU A 140 2.58 -5.09 -9.43
C GLU A 140 2.75 -6.38 -8.62
N ILE A 141 1.97 -6.49 -7.53
CA ILE A 141 1.96 -7.64 -6.62
C ILE A 141 0.61 -8.35 -6.68
N LEU A 142 0.66 -9.67 -6.84
CA LEU A 142 -0.46 -10.56 -6.66
C LEU A 142 -0.26 -11.38 -5.38
N VAL A 143 -1.25 -11.33 -4.48
CA VAL A 143 -1.25 -12.10 -3.23
C VAL A 143 -2.18 -13.30 -3.37
N LYS A 144 -1.67 -14.52 -3.13
CA LYS A 144 -2.51 -15.71 -2.96
C LYS A 144 -2.08 -16.57 -1.77
N LYS A 145 -3.06 -17.28 -1.21
CA LYS A 145 -2.90 -18.28 -0.15
C LYS A 145 -2.17 -19.51 -0.73
N SER A 146 -1.10 -19.99 -0.07
CA SER A 146 -0.14 -21.00 -0.55
C SER A 146 -0.72 -22.40 -0.88
N SER A 147 -2.00 -22.67 -0.65
CA SER A 147 -2.54 -24.03 -0.87
C SER A 147 -2.80 -24.36 -2.36
N LYS A 148 -1.76 -24.90 -3.01
CA LYS A 148 -1.71 -25.67 -4.28
C LYS A 148 -1.76 -24.86 -5.59
N LEU A 149 -0.59 -24.62 -6.17
CA LEU A 149 -0.46 -24.22 -7.59
C LEU A 149 0.55 -25.11 -8.32
N SER A 150 0.04 -26.01 -9.17
CA SER A 150 0.87 -26.66 -10.19
C SER A 150 1.24 -25.65 -11.29
N SER A 151 2.38 -25.86 -11.94
CA SER A 151 2.98 -24.98 -12.96
C SER A 151 2.02 -24.60 -14.10
N LEU A 152 1.01 -25.43 -14.39
CA LEU A 152 0.01 -25.21 -15.44
C LEU A 152 -0.99 -24.07 -15.14
N ASN A 153 -1.18 -23.71 -13.86
CA ASN A 153 -2.11 -22.65 -13.45
C ASN A 153 -1.51 -21.23 -13.52
N LYS A 154 -0.18 -21.10 -13.65
CA LYS A 154 0.49 -19.79 -13.66
C LYS A 154 0.14 -18.95 -14.90
N ARG A 155 0.09 -19.57 -16.08
CA ARG A 155 -0.20 -18.90 -17.37
C ARG A 155 -1.65 -18.41 -17.50
N LYS A 156 -2.61 -19.25 -17.11
CA LYS A 156 -4.04 -18.89 -17.11
C LYS A 156 -4.35 -17.72 -16.17
N LEU A 157 -3.67 -17.65 -15.02
CA LEU A 157 -3.86 -16.56 -14.06
C LEU A 157 -3.29 -15.23 -14.56
N THR A 158 -2.19 -15.25 -15.30
CA THR A 158 -1.64 -14.03 -15.92
C THR A 158 -2.59 -13.47 -16.97
N GLU A 159 -3.21 -14.35 -17.76
CA GLU A 159 -4.17 -13.98 -18.80
C GLU A 159 -5.50 -13.45 -18.23
N GLU A 160 -6.05 -14.07 -17.19
CA GLU A 160 -7.33 -13.65 -16.59
C GLU A 160 -7.20 -12.27 -15.90
N PHE A 161 -6.08 -12.04 -15.21
CA PHE A 161 -5.83 -10.77 -14.55
C PHE A 161 -5.51 -9.65 -15.54
N GLY A 162 -4.72 -9.93 -16.58
CA GLY A 162 -4.49 -9.00 -17.69
C GLY A 162 -5.80 -8.52 -18.32
N ARG A 163 -6.77 -9.43 -18.52
CA ARG A 163 -8.12 -9.09 -19.02
C ARG A 163 -8.90 -8.20 -18.05
N LYS A 164 -8.87 -8.48 -16.74
CA LYS A 164 -9.57 -7.65 -15.73
C LYS A 164 -8.99 -6.25 -15.61
N LEU A 165 -7.67 -6.10 -15.73
CA LEU A 165 -6.99 -4.81 -15.72
C LEU A 165 -7.28 -4.00 -17.00
N GLU A 166 -7.28 -4.64 -18.16
CA GLU A 166 -7.73 -4.09 -19.45
C GLU A 166 -9.18 -3.57 -19.38
N LEU A 167 -10.08 -4.36 -18.78
CA LEU A 167 -11.49 -4.00 -18.60
C LEU A 167 -11.66 -2.79 -17.66
N SER A 168 -10.88 -2.71 -16.59
CA SER A 168 -10.87 -1.55 -15.68
C SER A 168 -10.36 -0.29 -16.39
N LYS A 169 -9.27 -0.39 -17.17
CA LYS A 169 -8.72 0.73 -17.97
C LYS A 169 -9.68 1.19 -19.07
N LYS A 170 -10.42 0.28 -19.70
CA LYS A 170 -11.46 0.60 -20.70
C LYS A 170 -12.66 1.31 -20.08
N ARG A 171 -13.11 0.89 -18.89
CA ARG A 171 -14.20 1.56 -18.15
C ARG A 171 -13.81 2.97 -17.69
N SER A 172 -12.56 3.18 -17.28
CA SER A 172 -12.01 4.50 -16.94
C SER A 172 -11.96 5.46 -18.15
N ARG A 173 -11.73 4.95 -19.37
CA ARG A 173 -11.69 5.75 -20.61
C ARG A 173 -13.07 6.06 -21.19
N ALA A 174 -14.09 5.26 -20.88
CA ALA A 174 -15.47 5.48 -21.34
C ALA A 174 -16.25 6.48 -20.46
N SER A 175 -15.65 6.96 -19.37
CA SER A 175 -16.25 7.90 -18.40
C SER A 175 -15.64 9.32 -18.47
N ARG A 176 -14.87 9.62 -19.52
CA ARG A 176 -14.38 10.96 -19.87
C ARG A 176 -14.93 11.34 -21.23
#